data_AF-A0A9W4J7R2-F1
#
_entry.id   AF-A0A9W4J7R2-F1
#
_cell.length_a   1.000
_cell.length_b   1.000
_cell.length_c   1.000
_cell.angle_alpha   90.00
_cell.angle_beta   90.00
_cell.angle_gamma   90.00
#
_symmetry.space_group_name_H-M   'P 1'
#
loop_
_entity.id
_entity.type
_entity.pdbx_description
1 polymer ?
#
loop_
_entity_poly.entity_id
_entity_poly.type
_entity_poly.pdbx_seq_one_letter_code
_entity_poly.pdbx_strand_id
1 'polypeptide(L)'
;MSAKGPFHLVTVNTAPERAKRLIGRVAEALKDQYTIIHVDNCESKHVVLEWDNDRLTIAEIDDVEAKVKQHNPEVLFSASMWSAEEAQQIHAIARSVRPDIKLHAIPEGLQVERGPDAIVEYLCEKVPVLLDS
;
A
#
# COMPACT_ATOMS: atom_id res chain seq x y z
N MET A 1 25.29 -5.86 12.39
CA MET A 1 24.97 -5.11 11.16
C MET A 1 23.83 -4.18 11.49
N SER A 2 23.83 -2.95 10.97
CA SER A 2 22.70 -2.03 11.17
C SER A 2 21.54 -2.41 10.26
N ALA A 3 20.30 -2.25 10.74
CA ALA A 3 19.10 -2.45 9.93
C ALA A 3 19.13 -1.51 8.69
N LYS A 4 18.71 -2.02 7.54
CA LYS A 4 18.60 -1.25 6.28
C LYS A 4 17.45 -0.26 6.38
N GLY A 5 17.61 0.95 5.84
CA GLY A 5 16.56 1.98 5.81
C GLY A 5 17.06 3.35 6.29
N PRO A 6 16.14 4.29 6.61
CA PRO A 6 14.70 4.09 6.72
C PRO A 6 14.00 3.91 5.37
N PHE A 7 12.99 3.04 5.33
CA PHE A 7 12.05 2.89 4.22
C PHE A 7 10.71 3.50 4.63
N HIS A 8 10.33 4.61 4.01
CA HIS A 8 9.04 5.23 4.19
C HIS A 8 8.01 4.49 3.35
N LEU A 9 6.96 4.03 4.02
CA LEU A 9 5.89 3.25 3.45
C LEU A 9 4.58 4.04 3.50
N VAL A 10 3.93 4.16 2.35
CA VAL A 10 2.53 4.59 2.25
C VAL A 10 1.66 3.37 1.96
N THR A 11 0.47 3.32 2.56
CA THR A 11 -0.52 2.25 2.28
C THR A 11 -1.73 2.82 1.56
N VAL A 12 -2.36 2.04 0.69
CA VAL A 12 -3.65 2.39 0.09
C VAL A 12 -4.70 1.43 0.63
N ASN A 13 -5.48 1.88 1.60
CA ASN A 13 -6.42 1.05 2.36
C ASN A 13 -7.60 1.89 2.85
N THR A 14 -8.83 1.40 2.68
CA THR A 14 -10.03 2.10 3.18
C THR A 14 -10.20 2.00 4.70
N ALA A 15 -9.41 1.16 5.36
CA ALA A 15 -9.34 1.01 6.81
C ALA A 15 -7.94 1.44 7.31
N PRO A 16 -7.69 2.75 7.53
CA PRO A 16 -6.36 3.26 7.90
C PRO A 16 -5.83 2.65 9.21
N GLU A 17 -6.70 2.51 10.22
CA GLU A 17 -6.36 1.89 11.50
C GLU A 17 -5.88 0.44 11.33
N ARG A 18 -6.47 -0.28 10.37
CA ARG A 18 -6.08 -1.65 10.05
C ARG A 18 -4.72 -1.67 9.38
N ALA A 19 -4.50 -0.81 8.39
CA ALA A 19 -3.23 -0.69 7.70
C ALA A 19 -2.10 -0.39 8.69
N LYS A 20 -2.28 0.60 9.55
CA LYS A 20 -1.31 0.97 10.58
C LYS A 20 -0.97 -0.18 11.52
N ARG A 21 -1.97 -0.93 12.00
CA ARG A 21 -1.74 -2.10 12.86
C ARG A 21 -0.97 -3.20 12.13
N LEU A 22 -1.36 -3.49 10.89
CA LEU A 22 -0.76 -4.56 10.10
C LEU A 22 0.68 -4.25 9.73
N ILE A 23 0.95 -3.04 9.23
CA ILE A 23 2.30 -2.57 8.95
C ILE A 23 3.13 -2.47 10.23
N GLY A 24 2.57 -2.02 11.35
CA GLY A 24 3.25 -1.99 12.63
C GLY A 24 3.75 -3.39 13.05
N ARG A 25 2.95 -4.43 12.83
CA ARG A 25 3.36 -5.83 13.08
C ARG A 25 4.47 -6.29 12.14
N VAL A 26 4.41 -5.94 10.86
CA VAL A 26 5.45 -6.28 9.87
C VAL A 26 6.76 -5.55 10.19
N ALA A 27 6.69 -4.26 10.50
CA ALA A 27 7.84 -3.45 10.87
C ALA A 27 8.51 -4.00 12.14
N GLU A 28 7.73 -4.37 13.15
CA GLU A 28 8.24 -4.97 14.38
C GLU A 28 8.87 -6.35 14.15
N ALA A 29 8.26 -7.20 13.32
CA ALA A 29 8.80 -8.51 12.99
C ALA A 29 10.11 -8.44 12.18
N LEU A 30 10.31 -7.35 11.43
CA LEU A 30 11.47 -7.16 10.55
C LEU A 30 12.49 -6.14 11.10
N LYS A 31 12.31 -5.61 12.31
CA LYS A 31 13.10 -4.51 12.88
C LYS A 31 14.61 -4.76 12.98
N ASP A 32 15.00 -6.03 13.15
CA ASP A 32 16.41 -6.42 13.21
C ASP A 32 17.11 -6.30 11.85
N GLN A 33 16.34 -6.29 10.75
CA GLN A 33 16.84 -6.26 9.37
C GLN A 33 16.52 -4.93 8.67
N TYR A 34 15.36 -4.32 8.96
CA TYR A 34 14.84 -3.15 8.26
C TYR A 34 14.24 -2.12 9.22
N THR A 35 14.45 -0.85 8.91
CA THR A 35 13.73 0.27 9.52
C THR A 35 12.59 0.69 8.58
N ILE A 36 11.36 0.26 8.88
CA ILE A 36 10.16 0.58 8.09
C ILE A 36 9.34 1.63 8.84
N ILE A 37 9.03 2.74 8.18
CA ILE A 37 8.26 3.85 8.75
C ILE A 37 6.97 3.99 7.97
N HIS A 38 5.83 3.69 8.61
CA HIS A 38 4.52 3.98 8.03
C HIS A 38 4.25 5.48 8.14
N VAL A 39 4.34 6.19 7.02
CA VAL A 39 4.23 7.66 7.00
C VAL A 39 2.80 8.13 6.76
N ASP A 40 2.02 7.39 5.96
CA ASP A 40 0.65 7.77 5.66
C ASP A 40 -0.18 6.62 5.06
N ASN A 41 -1.50 6.81 5.03
CA ASN A 41 -2.44 5.94 4.36
C ASN A 41 -3.30 6.75 3.37
N CYS A 42 -3.39 6.31 2.12
CA CYS A 42 -4.36 6.79 1.15
C CYS A 42 -5.71 6.10 1.41
N GLU A 43 -6.71 6.90 1.76
CA GLU A 43 -8.09 6.44 1.97
C GLU A 43 -8.87 6.70 0.69
N SER A 44 -8.48 6.04 -0.41
CA SER A 44 -9.24 6.14 -1.67
C SER A 44 -10.65 5.60 -1.43
N LYS A 45 -11.64 6.47 -1.30
CA LYS A 45 -13.04 6.07 -1.30
C LYS A 45 -13.50 6.08 -2.74
N HIS A 46 -14.00 4.94 -3.21
CA HIS A 46 -14.92 4.95 -4.34
C HIS A 46 -16.13 5.81 -3.93
N VAL A 47 -16.10 7.10 -4.24
CA VAL A 47 -17.32 7.91 -4.24
C VAL A 47 -17.92 7.72 -5.62
N VAL A 48 -18.94 6.87 -5.70
CA VAL A 48 -19.85 6.85 -6.85
C VAL A 48 -20.64 8.14 -6.76
N LEU A 49 -20.15 9.20 -7.39
CA LEU A 49 -21.00 10.37 -7.65
C LEU A 49 -21.95 10.00 -8.80
N GLU A 50 -23.16 10.50 -8.68
CA GLU A 50 -24.38 10.01 -9.31
C GLU A 50 -24.33 9.72 -10.82
N TRP A 51 -25.25 8.86 -11.24
CA TRP A 51 -25.51 8.42 -12.61
C TRP A 51 -26.14 9.56 -13.43
N ASP A 52 -25.33 10.51 -13.91
CA ASP A 52 -25.78 11.47 -14.93
C ASP A 52 -24.93 11.30 -16.21
N ASN A 53 -25.58 10.85 -17.30
CA ASN A 53 -25.03 10.70 -18.65
C ASN A 53 -23.85 9.72 -18.86
N ASP A 54 -24.07 8.42 -18.63
CA ASP A 54 -23.28 7.28 -19.20
C ASP A 54 -21.75 7.30 -18.99
N ARG A 55 -21.24 8.17 -18.12
CA ARG A 55 -19.81 8.29 -17.78
C ARG A 55 -19.59 7.96 -16.32
N LEU A 56 -19.01 6.79 -16.07
CA LEU A 56 -18.40 6.44 -14.80
C LEU A 56 -17.25 7.41 -14.53
N THR A 57 -17.45 8.37 -13.62
CA THR A 57 -16.37 9.23 -13.12
C THR A 57 -15.91 8.66 -11.79
N ILE A 58 -14.79 7.93 -11.81
CA ILE A 58 -14.14 7.42 -10.60
C ILE A 58 -13.62 8.64 -9.84
N ALA A 59 -14.24 8.95 -8.69
CA ALA A 59 -13.72 9.96 -7.78
C ALA A 59 -12.39 9.47 -7.18
N GLU A 60 -11.32 9.92 -7.83
CA GLU A 60 -10.00 10.27 -7.31
C GLU A 60 -9.20 9.20 -6.57
N ILE A 61 -8.39 8.49 -7.37
CA ILE A 61 -7.09 7.97 -6.96
C ILE A 61 -6.07 9.14 -6.75
N ASP A 62 -6.49 10.41 -6.83
CA ASP A 62 -5.64 11.60 -6.61
C ASP A 62 -4.94 11.61 -5.24
N ASP A 63 -5.53 11.01 -4.22
CA ASP A 63 -4.90 10.91 -2.89
C ASP A 63 -3.56 10.14 -2.95
N VAL A 64 -3.42 9.18 -3.86
CA VAL A 64 -2.15 8.46 -4.09
C VAL A 64 -1.11 9.42 -4.66
N GLU A 65 -1.46 10.19 -5.68
CA GLU A 65 -0.54 11.13 -6.30
C GLU A 65 -0.06 12.18 -5.28
N ALA A 66 -0.99 12.78 -4.56
CA ALA A 66 -0.71 13.81 -3.57
C ALA A 66 0.16 13.28 -2.42
N LYS A 67 -0.17 12.11 -1.85
CA LYS A 67 0.61 11.52 -0.75
C LYS A 67 1.99 11.03 -1.20
N VAL A 68 2.12 10.50 -2.42
CA VAL A 68 3.44 10.13 -2.96
C VAL A 68 4.28 11.37 -3.21
N LYS A 69 3.70 12.48 -3.73
CA LYS A 69 4.40 13.77 -3.86
C LYS A 69 4.82 14.36 -2.51
N GLN A 70 3.93 14.31 -1.52
CA GLN A 70 4.15 14.89 -0.20
C GLN A 70 5.20 14.14 0.61
N HIS A 71 5.09 12.82 0.67
CA HIS A 71 5.93 11.99 1.55
C HIS A 71 7.14 11.39 0.83
N ASN A 72 7.13 11.40 -0.51
CA ASN A 72 8.15 10.78 -1.35
C ASN A 72 8.59 9.40 -0.84
N PRO A 73 7.65 8.44 -0.67
CA PRO A 73 7.95 7.15 -0.06
C PRO A 73 8.79 6.26 -0.96
N GLU A 74 9.64 5.42 -0.36
CA GLU A 74 10.36 4.35 -1.06
C GLU A 74 9.42 3.18 -1.43
N VAL A 75 8.33 3.01 -0.68
CA VAL A 75 7.47 1.84 -0.78
C VAL A 75 5.99 2.25 -0.74
N LEU A 76 5.16 1.61 -1.56
CA LEU A 76 3.71 1.72 -1.48
C LEU A 76 3.02 0.35 -1.57
N PHE A 77 2.13 0.07 -0.61
CA PHE A 77 1.33 -1.16 -0.57
C PHE A 77 -0.14 -0.90 -0.84
N SER A 78 -0.71 -1.64 -1.80
CA SER A 78 -2.15 -1.70 -2.04
C SER A 78 -2.76 -2.89 -1.27
N ALA A 79 -3.82 -2.61 -0.51
CA ALA A 79 -4.49 -3.59 0.34
C ALA A 79 -5.23 -4.70 -0.46
N SER A 80 -5.47 -5.85 0.18
CA SER A 80 -6.14 -7.03 -0.41
C SER A 80 -7.62 -6.85 -0.75
N MET A 81 -8.16 -5.65 -0.60
CA MET A 81 -9.54 -5.33 -0.95
C MET A 81 -9.67 -4.71 -2.34
N TRP A 82 -8.54 -4.31 -2.92
CA TRP A 82 -8.48 -3.79 -4.29
C TRP A 82 -8.38 -4.97 -5.25
N SER A 83 -9.14 -4.90 -6.34
CA SER A 83 -8.97 -5.80 -7.47
C SER A 83 -7.59 -5.61 -8.11
N ALA A 84 -7.17 -6.58 -8.91
CA ALA A 84 -5.90 -6.51 -9.63
C ALA A 84 -5.81 -5.26 -10.55
N GLU A 85 -6.94 -4.87 -11.17
CA GLU A 85 -7.01 -3.69 -12.05
C GLU A 85 -6.88 -2.39 -11.25
N GLU A 86 -7.58 -2.26 -10.12
CA GLU A 86 -7.45 -1.10 -9.23
C GLU A 86 -6.04 -0.98 -8.66
N ALA A 87 -5.43 -2.09 -8.23
CA ALA A 87 -4.06 -2.11 -7.74
C ALA A 87 -3.06 -1.67 -8.83
N GLN A 88 -3.27 -2.08 -10.09
CA GLN A 88 -2.46 -1.62 -11.22
C GLN A 88 -2.61 -0.12 -11.47
N GLN A 89 -3.81 0.44 -11.35
CA GLN A 89 -4.04 1.88 -11.48
C GLN A 89 -3.35 2.67 -10.37
N ILE A 90 -3.49 2.24 -9.11
CA ILE A 90 -2.77 2.80 -7.96
C ILE A 90 -1.25 2.80 -8.21
N HIS A 91 -0.72 1.68 -8.68
CA HIS A 91 0.69 1.51 -8.99
C HIS A 91 1.16 2.40 -10.14
N ALA A 92 0.34 2.57 -11.18
CA ALA A 92 0.65 3.44 -12.31
C ALA A 92 0.75 4.91 -11.87
N ILE A 93 -0.15 5.36 -10.99
CA ILE A 93 -0.13 6.72 -10.44
C ILE A 93 1.10 6.93 -9.56
N ALA A 94 1.38 5.99 -8.65
CA ALA A 94 2.57 6.07 -7.81
C ALA A 94 3.87 6.13 -8.64
N ARG A 95 3.97 5.32 -9.71
CA ARG A 95 5.12 5.34 -10.63
C ARG A 95 5.22 6.59 -11.49
N SER A 96 4.10 7.24 -11.83
CA SER A 96 4.15 8.50 -12.59
C SER A 96 4.81 9.61 -11.77
N VAL A 97 4.65 9.57 -10.45
CA VAL A 97 5.27 10.51 -9.50
C VAL A 97 6.70 10.09 -9.18
N ARG A 98 6.92 8.83 -8.81
CA ARG A 98 8.22 8.28 -8.45
C ARG A 98 8.47 6.97 -9.21
N PRO A 99 9.23 6.99 -10.32
CA PRO A 99 9.47 5.82 -11.15
C PRO A 99 10.11 4.64 -10.39
N ASP A 100 11.00 4.94 -9.45
CA ASP A 100 11.76 3.95 -8.65
C ASP A 100 11.03 3.50 -7.37
N ILE A 101 9.75 3.83 -7.21
CA ILE A 101 8.97 3.39 -6.02
C ILE A 101 8.76 1.89 -6.04
N LYS A 102 8.99 1.24 -4.88
CA LYS A 102 8.74 -0.18 -4.69
C LYS A 102 7.26 -0.41 -4.43
N LEU A 103 6.62 -1.23 -5.26
CA LEU A 103 5.17 -1.42 -5.25
C LEU A 103 4.82 -2.86 -4.94
N HIS A 104 3.81 -3.04 -4.09
CA HIS A 104 3.29 -4.36 -3.78
C HIS A 104 1.79 -4.34 -3.56
N ALA A 105 1.09 -5.17 -4.34
CA ALA A 105 -0.33 -5.43 -4.15
C ALA A 105 -0.50 -6.70 -3.31
N ILE A 106 -1.16 -6.56 -2.16
CA ILE A 106 -1.52 -7.71 -1.34
C ILE A 106 -2.60 -8.49 -2.11
N PRO A 107 -2.47 -9.82 -2.29
CA PRO A 107 -3.43 -10.60 -3.07
C PRO A 107 -4.86 -10.40 -2.59
N GLU A 108 -5.78 -10.19 -3.55
CA GLU A 108 -7.19 -9.98 -3.28
C GLU A 108 -7.78 -11.14 -2.46
N GLY A 109 -8.60 -10.83 -1.46
CA GLY A 109 -9.29 -11.84 -0.65
C GLY A 109 -8.41 -12.64 0.33
N LEU A 110 -7.07 -12.47 0.33
CA LEU A 110 -6.13 -13.20 1.19
C LEU A 110 -6.54 -13.16 2.67
N GLN A 111 -7.00 -12.00 3.10
CA GLN A 111 -7.47 -11.75 4.45
C GLN A 111 -8.71 -12.53 4.84
N VAL A 112 -9.64 -12.71 3.90
CA VAL A 112 -10.89 -13.44 4.11
C VAL A 112 -10.60 -14.94 4.14
N GLU A 113 -9.72 -15.39 3.24
CA GLU A 113 -9.34 -16.80 3.14
C GLU A 113 -8.51 -17.28 4.35
N ARG A 114 -7.56 -16.47 4.81
CA ARG A 114 -6.53 -16.90 5.77
C ARG A 114 -6.45 -16.10 7.06
N GLY A 115 -7.30 -15.08 7.19
CA GLY A 115 -7.33 -14.21 8.36
C GLY A 115 -6.25 -13.11 8.34
N PRO A 116 -6.26 -12.24 9.37
CA PRO A 116 -5.35 -11.09 9.46
C PRO A 116 -3.90 -11.46 9.73
N ASP A 117 -3.64 -12.57 10.44
CA ASP A 117 -2.28 -13.03 10.76
C ASP A 117 -1.52 -13.52 9.53
N ALA A 118 -2.21 -14.22 8.64
CA ALA A 118 -1.62 -14.72 7.40
C ALA A 118 -1.10 -13.60 6.48
N ILE A 119 -1.68 -12.39 6.54
CA ILE A 119 -1.17 -11.25 5.77
C ILE A 119 0.16 -10.77 6.34
N VAL A 120 0.32 -10.79 7.67
CA VAL A 120 1.58 -10.40 8.31
C VAL A 120 2.66 -11.40 7.95
N GLU A 121 2.38 -12.71 8.03
CA GLU A 121 3.31 -13.76 7.62
C GLU A 121 3.71 -13.61 6.15
N TYR A 122 2.72 -13.45 5.27
CA TYR A 122 2.93 -13.23 3.84
C TYR A 122 3.81 -12.00 3.57
N LEU A 123 3.55 -10.87 4.23
CA LEU A 123 4.37 -9.67 4.07
C LEU A 123 5.76 -9.86 4.66
N CYS A 124 5.94 -10.55 5.78
CA CYS A 124 7.26 -10.85 6.32
C CYS A 124 8.11 -11.68 5.35
N GLU A 125 7.50 -12.51 4.51
CA GLU A 125 8.20 -13.24 3.43
C GLU A 125 8.48 -12.37 2.20
N LYS A 126 7.54 -11.50 1.82
CA LYS A 126 7.64 -10.70 0.57
C LYS A 126 8.40 -9.40 0.72
N VAL A 127 8.31 -8.74 1.87
CA VAL A 127 8.93 -7.44 2.12
C VAL A 127 10.45 -7.51 1.99
N PRO A 128 11.18 -8.50 2.56
CA PRO A 128 12.63 -8.59 2.36
C PRO A 128 13.02 -8.70 0.89
N VAL A 129 12.33 -9.55 0.12
CA VAL A 129 12.58 -9.72 -1.32
C VAL A 129 12.34 -8.41 -2.09
N LEU A 130 11.31 -7.66 -1.71
CA LEU A 130 11.00 -6.36 -2.30
C LEU A 130 12.03 -5.29 -1.91
N LEU A 131 12.43 -5.22 -0.64
CA LEU A 131 13.35 -4.20 -0.15
C LEU A 131 14.80 -4.43 -0.59
N ASP A 132 15.17 -5.67 -0.88
CA ASP A 132 16.51 -6.04 -1.38
C ASP A 132 16.63 -6.07 -2.90
N SER A 133 15.52 -5.94 -3.64
CA SER A 133 15.54 -5.84 -5.11
C SER A 133 15.97 -4.48 -5.62
#